data_AF-A0AAU9DL65-F1
#
_entry.id   AF-A0AAU9DL65-F1
#
_cell.length_a   1.000
_cell.length_b   1.000
_cell.length_c   1.000
_cell.angle_alpha   90.00
_cell.angle_beta   90.00
_cell.angle_gamma   90.00
#
_symmetry.space_group_name_H-M   'P 1'
#
loop_
_entity.id
_entity.type
_entity.pdbx_description
1 polymer ?
#
loop_
_entity_poly.entity_id
_entity_poly.type
_entity_poly.pdbx_seq_one_letter_code
_entity_poly.pdbx_strand_id
1 'polypeptide(L)'
;MPNETLKIKEFIIDHVQIGDSYQLKDHQLVIPKKPQEVLPADFQSVEIKVLPPNQLDVPTNAIMDVIPISTKVLGNIGEGITHTLTGTCVLLTGADQQGRQIHDFGSSDGILKDQIMLDRDGTPGTNDYIIMFNVIVKSTSKMDRKSMTEIFAFADAYIQPIRKILKVTNGLEADYTHEYVNEVHPGKPKVAIVKQVSGQGAMYDNLLFAKEPSGMEDGISIIDLNNFPVLLTPNEYRDGAIRAMV
;
A
#
# COMPACT_ATOMS: atom_id res chain seq x y z
N MET A 1 18.95 -16.46 -2.19
CA MET A 1 20.16 -17.28 -1.90
C MET A 1 20.34 -17.41 -0.39
N PRO A 2 20.98 -18.48 0.11
CA PRO A 2 21.35 -18.58 1.52
C PRO A 2 22.16 -17.34 1.95
N ASN A 3 21.83 -16.78 3.12
CA ASN A 3 22.48 -15.59 3.71
C ASN A 3 22.23 -14.26 2.98
N GLU A 4 21.18 -14.14 2.17
CA GLU A 4 20.70 -12.83 1.75
C GLU A 4 20.14 -12.06 2.95
N THR A 5 20.57 -10.81 3.08
CA THR A 5 20.16 -9.90 4.14
C THR A 5 19.24 -8.85 3.57
N LEU A 6 18.08 -8.66 4.22
CA LEU A 6 17.19 -7.53 4.01
C LEU A 6 17.37 -6.54 5.17
N LYS A 7 17.58 -5.27 4.85
CA LYS A 7 17.54 -4.17 5.82
C LYS A 7 16.35 -3.28 5.55
N ILE A 8 15.45 -3.16 6.53
CA ILE A 8 14.34 -2.20 6.49
C ILE A 8 14.72 -1.03 7.38
N LYS A 9 14.77 0.16 6.78
CA LYS A 9 15.07 1.42 7.46
C LYS A 9 13.79 2.23 7.59
N GLU A 10 13.43 2.54 8.82
CA GLU A 10 12.18 3.23 9.13
C GLU A 10 12.44 4.72 9.35
N PHE A 11 11.57 5.54 8.80
CA PHE A 11 11.55 6.99 9.00
C PHE A 11 10.17 7.35 9.56
N ILE A 12 10.15 7.76 10.82
CA ILE A 12 8.91 8.07 11.53
C ILE A 12 8.37 9.41 11.02
N ILE A 13 7.06 9.48 10.81
CA ILE A 13 6.33 10.69 10.52
C ILE A 13 5.45 11.01 11.71
N ASP A 14 5.61 12.20 12.29
CA ASP A 14 4.78 12.69 13.39
C ASP A 14 3.81 13.79 12.96
N HIS A 15 3.95 14.29 11.73
CA HIS A 15 3.07 15.32 11.18
C HIS A 15 2.86 15.15 9.68
N VAL A 16 1.60 15.08 9.26
CA VAL A 16 1.21 15.13 7.84
C VAL A 16 0.33 16.35 7.61
N GLN A 17 0.61 17.09 6.54
CA GLN A 17 -0.22 18.25 6.15
C GLN A 17 -0.36 18.39 4.64
N ILE A 18 -1.40 19.13 4.23
CA ILE A 18 -1.62 19.50 2.83
C ILE A 18 -0.80 20.74 2.49
N GLY A 19 -0.10 20.72 1.36
CA GLY A 19 0.62 21.86 0.79
C GLY A 19 0.60 21.87 -0.73
N ASP A 20 1.49 22.65 -1.34
CA ASP A 20 1.54 22.83 -2.80
C ASP A 20 2.40 21.77 -3.51
N SER A 21 3.32 21.12 -2.77
CA SER A 21 4.28 20.17 -3.32
C SER A 21 4.62 19.07 -2.31
N TYR A 22 5.14 17.95 -2.80
CA TYR A 22 5.63 16.86 -1.96
C TYR A 22 6.91 17.28 -1.25
N GLN A 23 6.92 17.18 0.08
CA GLN A 23 8.11 17.42 0.90
C GLN A 23 8.17 16.40 2.02
N LEU A 24 9.37 15.91 2.32
CA LEU A 24 9.64 15.02 3.45
C LEU A 24 10.87 15.56 4.17
N LYS A 25 10.70 16.06 5.40
CA LYS A 25 11.78 16.64 6.19
C LYS A 25 11.42 16.68 7.67
N ASP A 26 12.38 16.40 8.55
CA ASP A 26 12.24 16.57 10.00
C ASP A 26 10.98 15.90 10.58
N HIS A 27 10.70 14.65 10.19
CA HIS A 27 9.48 13.88 10.55
C HIS A 27 8.15 14.45 10.02
N GLN A 28 8.21 15.45 9.14
CA GLN A 28 7.03 16.05 8.52
C GLN A 28 6.88 15.63 7.05
N LEU A 29 5.67 15.23 6.69
CA LEU A 29 5.27 14.93 5.32
C LEU A 29 4.25 15.98 4.83
N VAL A 30 4.60 16.67 3.75
CA VAL A 30 3.70 17.59 3.05
C VAL A 30 3.28 16.93 1.74
N ILE A 31 1.97 16.88 1.48
CA ILE A 31 1.40 16.31 0.26
C ILE A 31 0.46 17.29 -0.45
N PRO A 32 0.37 17.26 -1.79
CA PRO A 32 -0.60 18.05 -2.53
C PRO A 32 -2.05 17.64 -2.27
N LYS A 33 -2.97 18.61 -2.20
CA LYS A 33 -4.41 18.34 -2.03
C LYS A 33 -5.05 17.58 -3.21
N LYS A 34 -4.41 17.62 -4.37
CA LYS A 34 -4.92 17.03 -5.62
C LYS A 34 -3.82 16.21 -6.28
N PRO A 35 -4.18 15.12 -6.98
CA PRO A 35 -3.25 14.45 -7.88
C PRO A 35 -2.72 15.42 -8.93
N GLN A 36 -1.44 15.27 -9.28
CA GLN A 36 -0.83 16.03 -10.37
C GLN A 36 -1.17 15.40 -11.74
N GLU A 37 -1.51 14.12 -11.76
CA GLU A 37 -1.91 13.39 -12.95
C GLU A 37 -3.33 13.76 -13.39
N VAL A 38 -3.56 13.66 -14.70
CA VAL A 38 -4.90 13.82 -15.28
C VAL A 38 -5.77 12.64 -14.84
N LEU A 39 -6.96 12.93 -14.32
CA LEU A 39 -7.90 11.88 -13.94
C LEU A 39 -8.22 10.97 -15.15
N PRO A 40 -8.20 9.64 -14.98
CA PRO A 40 -8.67 8.71 -16.00
C PRO A 40 -10.10 9.03 -16.45
N ALA A 41 -10.43 8.66 -17.69
CA ALA A 41 -11.71 8.99 -18.30
C ALA A 41 -12.91 8.46 -17.51
N ASP A 42 -12.76 7.34 -16.80
CA ASP A 42 -13.80 6.68 -16.02
C ASP A 42 -13.91 7.20 -14.58
N PHE A 43 -13.03 8.12 -14.18
CA PHE A 43 -13.04 8.70 -12.84
C PHE A 43 -13.90 9.97 -12.88
N GLN A 44 -14.77 10.14 -11.88
CA GLN A 44 -15.50 11.37 -11.66
C GLN A 44 -14.67 12.34 -10.82
N SER A 45 -14.07 11.86 -9.74
CA SER A 45 -13.27 12.70 -8.84
C SER A 45 -12.35 11.87 -7.95
N VAL A 46 -11.29 12.51 -7.47
CA VAL A 46 -10.45 12.02 -6.39
C VAL A 46 -10.38 13.08 -5.30
N GLU A 47 -10.66 12.69 -4.07
CA GLU A 47 -10.59 13.55 -2.89
C GLU A 47 -9.51 13.02 -1.94
N ILE A 48 -8.60 13.90 -1.52
CA ILE A 48 -7.54 13.58 -0.56
C ILE A 48 -7.83 14.32 0.74
N LYS A 49 -7.85 13.57 1.85
CA LYS A 49 -7.96 14.09 3.22
C LYS A 49 -6.80 13.57 4.05
N VAL A 50 -6.25 14.44 4.89
CA VAL A 50 -5.30 14.02 5.93
C VAL A 50 -6.08 13.95 7.23
N LEU A 51 -6.17 12.76 7.81
CA LEU A 51 -6.75 12.53 9.13
C LEU A 51 -5.61 12.46 10.16
N PRO A 52 -5.57 13.38 11.13
CA PRO A 52 -4.72 13.23 12.29
C PRO A 52 -5.09 12.00 13.13
N PRO A 53 -4.18 11.55 14.01
CA PRO A 53 -4.45 10.47 14.94
C PRO A 53 -5.75 10.68 15.71
N ASN A 54 -6.52 9.61 15.90
CA ASN A 54 -7.83 9.60 16.56
C ASN A 54 -8.95 10.40 15.87
N GLN A 55 -8.75 10.97 14.67
CA GLN A 55 -9.79 11.67 13.91
C GLN A 55 -10.49 10.75 12.90
N LEU A 56 -11.08 9.67 13.41
CA LEU A 56 -11.74 8.63 12.59
C LEU A 56 -13.27 8.77 12.52
N ASP A 57 -13.86 9.77 13.18
CA ASP A 57 -15.30 10.05 13.13
C ASP A 57 -15.67 10.80 11.85
N VAL A 58 -15.36 10.18 10.71
CA VAL A 58 -15.53 10.74 9.36
C VAL A 58 -16.23 9.71 8.46
N PRO A 59 -17.05 10.17 7.50
CA PRO A 59 -17.60 9.28 6.49
C PRO A 59 -16.51 8.64 5.64
N THR A 60 -16.66 7.35 5.35
CA THR A 60 -15.82 6.59 4.42
C THR A 60 -16.71 5.85 3.43
N ASN A 61 -16.22 5.75 2.19
CA ASN A 61 -16.70 4.72 1.26
C ASN A 61 -16.02 3.39 1.61
N ALA A 62 -16.34 2.32 0.86
CA ALA A 62 -15.66 1.04 0.99
C ALA A 62 -14.14 1.23 0.96
N ILE A 63 -13.48 0.75 2.01
CA ILE A 63 -12.04 0.64 2.14
C ILE A 63 -11.58 -0.47 1.21
N MET A 64 -10.67 -0.13 0.29
CA MET A 64 -10.12 -1.03 -0.72
C MET A 64 -8.68 -1.46 -0.40
N ASP A 65 -7.92 -0.62 0.31
CA ASP A 65 -6.53 -0.93 0.68
C ASP A 65 -6.02 -0.01 1.81
N VAL A 66 -5.08 -0.53 2.60
CA VAL A 66 -4.23 0.25 3.52
C VAL A 66 -2.80 0.13 2.99
N ILE A 67 -2.33 1.19 2.33
CA ILE A 67 -1.12 1.16 1.54
C ILE A 67 0.05 1.72 2.38
N PRO A 68 1.10 0.93 2.63
CA PRO A 68 2.32 1.43 3.24
C PRO A 68 3.12 2.29 2.25
N ILE A 69 3.85 3.27 2.77
CA ILE A 69 4.72 4.13 1.96
C ILE A 69 6.16 3.64 2.09
N SER A 70 6.51 2.68 1.25
CA SER A 70 7.83 2.05 1.22
C SER A 70 8.47 2.17 -0.15
N THR A 71 9.80 2.20 -0.20
CA THR A 71 10.56 2.21 -1.45
C THR A 71 11.80 1.33 -1.39
N LYS A 72 12.09 0.68 -2.53
CA LYS A 72 13.28 -0.11 -2.69
C LYS A 72 14.48 0.77 -3.03
N VAL A 73 15.47 0.82 -2.15
CA VAL A 73 16.69 1.63 -2.35
C VAL A 73 17.77 0.84 -3.07
N LEU A 74 18.00 -0.40 -2.64
CA LEU A 74 19.05 -1.27 -3.18
C LEU A 74 18.60 -2.73 -3.15
N GLY A 75 18.92 -3.49 -4.20
CA GLY A 75 18.61 -4.91 -4.31
C GLY A 75 17.19 -5.18 -4.81
N ASN A 76 16.82 -6.47 -4.86
CA ASN A 76 15.48 -6.92 -5.23
C ASN A 76 14.60 -7.10 -4.01
N ILE A 77 13.28 -7.22 -4.21
CA ILE A 77 12.34 -7.54 -3.13
C ILE A 77 12.86 -8.77 -2.36
N GLY A 78 13.02 -8.64 -1.04
CA GLY A 78 13.52 -9.68 -0.14
C GLY A 78 15.02 -9.61 0.20
N GLU A 79 15.79 -8.69 -0.39
CA GLU A 79 17.21 -8.50 -0.10
C GLU A 79 17.64 -7.03 -0.20
N GLY A 80 18.80 -6.66 0.33
CA GLY A 80 19.33 -5.30 0.20
C GLY A 80 18.68 -4.32 1.17
N ILE A 81 18.26 -3.14 0.69
CA ILE A 81 17.79 -2.03 1.52
C ILE A 81 16.44 -1.53 1.03
N THR A 82 15.50 -1.45 1.97
CA THR A 82 14.18 -0.85 1.81
C THR A 82 14.03 0.29 2.81
N HIS A 83 13.53 1.43 2.36
CA HIS A 83 13.12 2.53 3.24
C HIS A 83 11.60 2.48 3.38
N THR A 84 11.08 2.73 4.58
CA THR A 84 9.64 2.78 4.85
C THR A 84 9.31 3.97 5.74
N LEU A 85 8.20 4.65 5.45
CA LEU A 85 7.62 5.61 6.37
C LEU A 85 6.73 4.88 7.37
N THR A 86 6.90 5.20 8.65
CA THR A 86 6.00 4.78 9.74
C THR A 86 5.33 6.02 10.34
N GLY A 87 4.25 5.86 11.10
CA GLY A 87 3.46 7.00 11.58
C GLY A 87 2.50 7.58 10.54
N THR A 88 2.49 7.04 9.32
CA THR A 88 1.48 7.37 8.31
C THR A 88 1.27 6.27 7.27
N CYS A 89 0.06 6.18 6.73
CA CYS A 89 -0.29 5.30 5.61
C CYS A 89 -1.31 5.98 4.68
N VAL A 90 -1.53 5.39 3.50
CA VAL A 90 -2.64 5.79 2.61
C VAL A 90 -3.80 4.83 2.77
N LEU A 91 -5.00 5.35 2.99
CA LEU A 91 -6.24 4.57 3.00
C LEU A 91 -6.97 4.81 1.69
N LEU A 92 -6.98 3.80 0.82
CA LEU A 92 -7.68 3.86 -0.46
C LEU A 92 -9.15 3.49 -0.24
N THR A 93 -10.05 4.38 -0.65
CA THR A 93 -11.50 4.15 -0.54
C THR A 93 -12.20 4.46 -1.86
N GLY A 94 -13.37 3.87 -2.12
CA GLY A 94 -14.09 4.22 -3.34
C GLY A 94 -15.53 3.76 -3.48
N ALA A 95 -16.26 4.51 -4.32
CA ALA A 95 -17.65 4.26 -4.71
C ALA A 95 -17.89 4.75 -6.15
N ASP A 96 -19.03 4.41 -6.75
CA ASP A 96 -19.51 5.07 -7.96
C ASP A 96 -20.32 6.35 -7.64
N GLN A 97 -20.64 7.11 -8.69
CA GLN A 97 -21.46 8.32 -8.62
C GLN A 97 -22.87 8.12 -8.04
N GLN A 98 -23.40 6.89 -8.05
CA GLN A 98 -24.71 6.55 -7.48
C GLN A 98 -24.62 6.09 -6.02
N GLY A 99 -23.41 6.07 -5.45
CA GLY A 99 -23.13 5.59 -4.11
C GLY A 99 -23.00 4.08 -4.01
N ARG A 100 -22.93 3.35 -5.13
CA ARG A 100 -22.60 1.93 -5.12
C ARG A 100 -21.13 1.78 -4.74
N GLN A 101 -20.90 1.08 -3.65
CA GLN A 101 -19.57 0.93 -3.07
C GLN A 101 -18.69 -0.01 -3.92
N ILE A 102 -17.38 0.26 -3.99
CA ILE A 102 -16.41 -0.58 -4.70
C ILE A 102 -15.97 -1.73 -3.78
N HIS A 103 -16.85 -2.71 -3.63
CA HIS A 103 -16.55 -3.98 -2.96
C HIS A 103 -17.32 -5.12 -3.66
N ASP A 104 -16.88 -6.35 -3.46
CA ASP A 104 -17.59 -7.55 -3.92
C ASP A 104 -18.29 -8.28 -2.75
N PHE A 105 -17.65 -8.31 -1.56
CA PHE A 105 -18.19 -8.98 -0.37
C PHE A 105 -17.91 -8.22 0.92
N GLY A 106 -18.98 -7.84 1.63
CA GLY A 106 -18.90 -7.00 2.83
C GLY A 106 -18.63 -5.54 2.46
N SER A 107 -19.44 -4.63 3.00
CA SER A 107 -19.24 -3.20 2.78
C SER A 107 -18.63 -2.59 4.03
N SER A 108 -17.57 -1.80 3.84
CA SER A 108 -16.89 -1.02 4.89
C SER A 108 -17.20 0.48 4.77
N ASP A 109 -18.33 0.84 4.15
CA ASP A 109 -18.82 2.21 4.11
C ASP A 109 -19.53 2.61 5.40
N GLY A 110 -19.62 3.90 5.67
CA GLY A 110 -20.22 4.44 6.89
C GLY A 110 -19.24 5.34 7.63
N ILE A 111 -19.11 5.17 8.95
CA ILE A 111 -18.17 5.96 9.77
C ILE A 111 -16.87 5.18 9.96
N LEU A 112 -15.73 5.77 9.58
CA LEU A 112 -14.44 5.07 9.52
C LEU A 112 -14.06 4.39 10.84
N LYS A 113 -14.27 5.05 11.99
CA LYS A 113 -13.96 4.47 13.32
C LYS A 113 -14.67 3.15 13.62
N ASP A 114 -15.83 2.90 12.99
CA ASP A 114 -16.63 1.69 13.17
C ASP A 114 -16.24 0.60 12.16
N GLN A 115 -15.52 0.97 11.08
CA GLN A 115 -15.18 0.10 9.96
C GLN A 115 -13.71 -0.33 9.95
N ILE A 116 -12.82 0.43 10.60
CA ILE A 116 -11.39 0.12 10.66
C ILE A 116 -10.98 -0.35 12.07
N MET A 117 -10.24 -1.46 12.12
CA MET A 117 -9.56 -1.90 13.33
C MET A 117 -8.12 -1.39 13.28
N LEU A 118 -7.70 -0.67 14.32
CA LEU A 118 -6.33 -0.15 14.45
C LEU A 118 -5.40 -1.18 15.10
N ASP A 119 -4.09 -0.91 15.04
CA ASP A 119 -3.03 -1.65 15.73
C ASP A 119 -2.99 -3.15 15.39
N ARG A 120 -3.30 -3.49 14.14
CA ARG A 120 -3.13 -4.83 13.54
C ARG A 120 -2.12 -4.78 12.40
N ASP A 121 -1.48 -5.91 12.13
CA ASP A 121 -0.61 -6.07 10.96
C ASP A 121 -1.37 -5.69 9.68
N GLY A 122 -0.88 -4.68 8.96
CA GLY A 122 -1.51 -4.17 7.74
C GLY A 122 -2.62 -3.14 7.97
N THR A 123 -2.80 -2.64 9.19
CA THR A 123 -3.74 -1.54 9.50
C THR A 123 -3.00 -0.36 10.15
N PRO A 124 -3.57 0.86 10.13
CA PRO A 124 -2.95 2.00 10.77
C PRO A 124 -2.84 1.80 12.28
N GLY A 125 -1.75 2.28 12.87
CA GLY A 125 -1.62 2.40 14.32
C GLY A 125 -2.51 3.50 14.89
N THR A 126 -2.81 3.44 16.18
CA THR A 126 -3.62 4.48 16.87
C THR A 126 -3.02 5.88 16.76
N ASN A 127 -1.70 5.98 16.63
CA ASN A 127 -0.97 7.25 16.53
C ASN A 127 -0.63 7.64 15.08
N ASP A 128 -1.10 6.89 14.09
CA ASP A 128 -0.75 7.15 12.69
C ASP A 128 -1.65 8.22 12.07
N TYR A 129 -1.07 9.02 11.18
CA TYR A 129 -1.82 9.85 10.25
C TYR A 129 -2.33 9.02 9.08
N ILE A 130 -3.61 9.17 8.74
CA ILE A 130 -4.19 8.51 7.56
C ILE A 130 -4.33 9.53 6.43
N ILE A 131 -3.68 9.25 5.30
CA ILE A 131 -3.91 9.94 4.03
C ILE A 131 -5.05 9.19 3.32
N MET A 132 -6.27 9.65 3.51
CA MET A 132 -7.43 9.05 2.87
C MET A 132 -7.51 9.52 1.41
N PHE A 133 -7.41 8.57 0.50
CA PHE A 133 -7.46 8.74 -0.95
C PHE A 133 -8.77 8.15 -1.46
N ASN A 134 -9.78 9.00 -1.64
CA ASN A 134 -11.12 8.57 -1.99
C ASN A 134 -11.39 8.77 -3.49
N VAL A 135 -11.72 7.68 -4.20
CA VAL A 135 -12.01 7.69 -5.63
C VAL A 135 -13.50 7.51 -5.89
N ILE A 136 -14.08 8.43 -6.67
CA ILE A 136 -15.43 8.28 -7.20
C ILE A 136 -15.35 7.99 -8.69
N VAL A 137 -15.85 6.84 -9.11
CA VAL A 137 -15.93 6.45 -10.53
C VAL A 137 -17.27 6.82 -11.14
N LYS A 138 -17.31 6.95 -12.47
CA LYS A 138 -18.56 7.22 -13.20
C LYS A 138 -19.51 6.02 -13.12
N SER A 139 -20.82 6.29 -13.16
CA SER A 139 -21.85 5.24 -13.14
C SER A 139 -21.76 4.28 -14.34
N THR A 140 -21.13 4.72 -15.43
CA THR A 140 -20.90 3.93 -16.65
C THR A 140 -19.68 3.01 -16.56
N SER A 141 -18.84 3.21 -15.55
CA SER A 141 -17.61 2.44 -15.37
C SER A 141 -17.96 1.01 -14.98
N LYS A 142 -17.31 0.05 -15.63
CA LYS A 142 -17.48 -1.36 -15.27
C LYS A 142 -16.67 -1.64 -14.01
N MET A 143 -17.25 -2.38 -13.07
CA MET A 143 -16.51 -2.92 -11.93
C MET A 143 -15.81 -4.21 -12.35
N ASP A 144 -14.79 -4.07 -13.19
CA ASP A 144 -13.97 -5.16 -13.67
C ASP A 144 -12.49 -4.99 -13.28
N ARG A 145 -11.69 -6.01 -13.57
CA ARG A 145 -10.28 -6.07 -13.18
C ARG A 145 -9.51 -4.87 -13.68
N LYS A 146 -9.79 -4.43 -14.91
CA LYS A 146 -9.09 -3.30 -15.52
C LYS A 146 -9.38 -2.01 -14.75
N SER A 147 -10.65 -1.74 -14.45
CA SER A 147 -11.02 -0.54 -13.69
C SER A 147 -10.47 -0.57 -12.27
N MET A 148 -10.42 -1.73 -11.61
CA MET A 148 -9.77 -1.85 -10.30
C MET A 148 -8.27 -1.61 -10.39
N THR A 149 -7.57 -2.25 -11.33
CA THR A 149 -6.13 -2.01 -11.55
C THR A 149 -5.85 -0.53 -11.81
N GLU A 150 -6.70 0.18 -12.55
CA GLU A 150 -6.54 1.62 -12.81
C GLU A 150 -6.67 2.47 -11.54
N ILE A 151 -7.61 2.16 -10.65
CA ILE A 151 -7.76 2.84 -9.34
C ILE A 151 -6.51 2.66 -8.48
N PHE A 152 -6.03 1.42 -8.34
CA PHE A 152 -4.84 1.11 -7.55
C PHE A 152 -3.58 1.75 -8.16
N ALA A 153 -3.42 1.70 -9.48
CA ALA A 153 -2.31 2.34 -10.18
C ALA A 153 -2.31 3.86 -10.01
N PHE A 154 -3.49 4.50 -10.06
CA PHE A 154 -3.60 5.94 -9.86
C PHE A 154 -3.27 6.37 -8.42
N ALA A 155 -3.70 5.58 -7.42
CA ALA A 155 -3.29 5.80 -6.03
C ALA A 155 -1.78 5.58 -5.84
N ASP A 156 -1.21 4.54 -6.45
CA ASP A 156 0.23 4.26 -6.39
C ASP A 156 1.07 5.38 -7.03
N ALA A 157 0.59 5.93 -8.15
CA ALA A 157 1.20 7.06 -8.84
C ALA A 157 1.19 8.34 -7.98
N TYR A 158 0.13 8.56 -7.20
CA TYR A 158 0.08 9.65 -6.22
C TYR A 158 1.11 9.50 -5.09
N ILE A 159 1.39 8.25 -4.67
CA ILE A 159 2.37 7.94 -3.62
C ILE A 159 3.81 8.00 -4.15
N GLN A 160 4.03 7.71 -5.43
CA GLN A 160 5.36 7.56 -6.01
C GLN A 160 6.30 8.77 -5.82
N PRO A 161 5.86 10.04 -5.87
CA PRO A 161 6.69 11.19 -5.51
C PRO A 161 7.26 11.12 -4.09
N ILE A 162 6.48 10.63 -3.11
CA ILE A 162 6.95 10.45 -1.73
C ILE A 162 8.04 9.38 -1.70
N ARG A 163 7.81 8.24 -2.36
CA ARG A 163 8.81 7.16 -2.50
C ARG A 163 10.10 7.65 -3.15
N LYS A 164 10.02 8.49 -4.19
CA LYS A 164 11.20 9.08 -4.86
C LYS A 164 12.03 9.94 -3.91
N ILE A 165 11.40 10.75 -3.05
CA ILE A 165 12.12 11.54 -2.03
C ILE A 165 12.75 10.58 -1.02
N LEU A 166 11.96 9.65 -0.48
CA LEU A 166 12.41 8.67 0.52
C LEU A 166 13.58 7.80 0.04
N LYS A 167 13.61 7.46 -1.25
CA LYS A 167 14.64 6.62 -1.87
C LYS A 167 16.02 7.27 -1.88
N VAL A 168 16.06 8.60 -1.96
CA VAL A 168 17.31 9.38 -1.96
C VAL A 168 17.65 9.96 -0.58
N THR A 169 16.74 9.83 0.40
CA THR A 169 17.02 10.19 1.80
C THR A 169 18.19 9.37 2.33
N ASN A 170 19.05 10.02 3.12
CA ASN A 170 20.20 9.37 3.71
C ASN A 170 19.76 8.28 4.71
N GLY A 171 20.04 7.02 4.40
CA GLY A 171 19.67 5.89 5.25
C GLY A 171 20.28 5.90 6.66
N LEU A 172 21.31 6.72 6.92
CA LEU A 172 21.86 6.91 8.27
C LEU A 172 20.96 7.75 9.19
N GLU A 173 20.01 8.49 8.62
CA GLU A 173 19.04 9.31 9.34
C GLU A 173 17.77 8.53 9.70
N ALA A 174 17.71 7.23 9.38
CA ALA A 174 16.60 6.37 9.75
C ALA A 174 16.50 6.25 11.28
N ASP A 175 15.29 6.36 11.81
CA ASP A 175 15.00 6.23 13.24
C ASP A 175 15.25 4.81 13.73
N TYR A 176 14.89 3.83 12.90
CA TYR A 176 15.11 2.42 13.17
C TYR A 176 15.72 1.72 11.96
N THR A 177 16.53 0.71 12.21
CA THR A 177 17.03 -0.21 11.19
C THR A 177 16.82 -1.63 11.67
N HIS A 178 16.04 -2.38 10.92
CA HIS A 178 15.82 -3.80 11.13
C HIS A 178 16.64 -4.59 10.11
N GLU A 179 17.34 -5.62 10.57
CA GLU A 179 18.12 -6.51 9.72
C GLU A 179 17.56 -7.93 9.81
N TYR A 180 17.24 -8.51 8.66
CA TYR A 180 16.65 -9.84 8.52
C TYR A 180 17.53 -10.69 7.61
N VAL A 181 18.12 -11.75 8.17
CA VAL A 181 18.93 -12.71 7.43
C VAL A 181 18.09 -13.94 7.09
N ASN A 182 18.09 -14.35 5.83
CA ASN A 182 17.51 -15.64 5.42
C ASN A 182 18.46 -16.77 5.83
N GLU A 183 18.32 -17.22 7.09
CA GLU A 183 19.09 -18.34 7.63
C GLU A 183 18.62 -19.67 7.04
N VAL A 184 19.58 -20.55 6.75
CA VAL A 184 19.33 -21.93 6.32
C VAL A 184 19.84 -22.87 7.39
N HIS A 185 19.01 -23.83 7.79
CA HIS A 185 19.37 -24.83 8.80
C HIS A 185 19.43 -26.24 8.18
N PRO A 186 20.58 -26.66 7.60
CA PRO A 186 20.73 -27.99 7.02
C PRO A 186 20.37 -29.11 8.00
N GLY A 187 19.68 -30.14 7.50
CA GLY A 187 19.29 -31.32 8.29
C GLY A 187 18.13 -31.10 9.26
N LYS A 188 17.54 -29.90 9.34
CA LYS A 188 16.32 -29.63 10.10
C LYS A 188 15.06 -29.79 9.23
N PRO A 189 13.89 -30.08 9.82
CA PRO A 189 12.62 -30.08 9.10
C PRO A 189 12.37 -28.74 8.40
N LYS A 190 11.84 -28.79 7.17
CA LYS A 190 11.43 -27.59 6.44
C LYS A 190 9.99 -27.24 6.81
N VAL A 191 9.75 -25.99 7.18
CA VAL A 191 8.42 -25.45 7.51
C VAL A 191 8.03 -24.45 6.43
N ALA A 192 6.79 -24.53 5.96
CA ALA A 192 6.20 -23.57 5.03
C ALA A 192 4.87 -23.06 5.61
N ILE A 193 4.62 -21.76 5.47
CA ILE A 193 3.33 -21.14 5.76
C ILE A 193 2.58 -21.01 4.44
N VAL A 194 1.35 -21.53 4.40
CA VAL A 194 0.51 -21.46 3.21
C VAL A 194 -0.53 -20.35 3.41
N LYS A 195 -0.41 -19.28 2.62
CA LYS A 195 -1.46 -18.26 2.48
C LYS A 195 -2.32 -18.61 1.27
N GLN A 196 -3.60 -18.89 1.50
CA GLN A 196 -4.57 -19.04 0.42
C GLN A 196 -5.14 -17.67 0.06
N VAL A 197 -5.21 -17.39 -1.24
CA VAL A 197 -5.75 -16.14 -1.78
C VAL A 197 -6.82 -16.46 -2.83
N SER A 198 -7.81 -15.58 -2.98
CA SER A 198 -8.82 -15.72 -4.02
C SER A 198 -8.22 -15.46 -5.41
N GLY A 199 -8.48 -16.35 -6.36
CA GLY A 199 -7.96 -16.26 -7.73
C GLY A 199 -9.04 -16.13 -8.83
N GLN A 200 -10.27 -15.80 -8.45
CA GLN A 200 -11.44 -15.74 -9.35
C GLN A 200 -12.19 -14.39 -9.28
N GLY A 201 -11.64 -13.39 -8.61
CA GLY A 201 -12.29 -12.10 -8.45
C GLY A 201 -12.30 -11.32 -9.76
N ALA A 202 -13.47 -10.82 -10.17
CA ALA A 202 -13.52 -9.79 -11.20
C ALA A 202 -12.91 -8.48 -10.69
N MET A 203 -12.94 -8.26 -9.37
CA MET A 203 -12.37 -7.09 -8.69
C MET A 203 -11.11 -7.43 -7.90
N TYR A 204 -11.05 -8.58 -7.22
CA TYR A 204 -9.89 -9.02 -6.43
C TYR A 204 -8.76 -9.57 -7.29
N ASP A 205 -7.55 -9.10 -7.02
CA ASP A 205 -6.32 -9.65 -7.57
C ASP A 205 -5.23 -9.57 -6.50
N ASN A 206 -4.17 -10.36 -6.65
CA ASN A 206 -2.97 -10.19 -5.84
C ASN A 206 -1.81 -9.95 -6.78
N LEU A 207 -1.12 -8.84 -6.55
CA LEU A 207 0.03 -8.47 -7.32
C LEU A 207 1.29 -8.95 -6.60
N LEU A 208 2.18 -9.59 -7.34
CA LEU A 208 3.43 -10.15 -6.84
C LEU A 208 4.63 -9.40 -7.38
N PHE A 209 5.64 -9.20 -6.53
CA PHE A 209 6.96 -8.68 -6.90
C PHE A 209 6.94 -7.35 -7.65
N ALA A 210 6.06 -6.43 -7.24
CA ALA A 210 6.12 -5.06 -7.73
C ALA A 210 7.50 -4.44 -7.43
N LYS A 211 7.90 -3.48 -8.26
CA LYS A 211 9.20 -2.80 -8.17
C LYS A 211 9.43 -2.10 -6.83
N GLU A 212 8.37 -1.49 -6.29
CA GLU A 212 8.36 -0.93 -4.94
C GLU A 212 7.62 -1.91 -4.01
N PRO A 213 8.00 -2.03 -2.73
CA PRO A 213 7.25 -2.84 -1.76
C PRO A 213 5.77 -2.42 -1.71
N SER A 214 4.88 -3.38 -1.95
CA SER A 214 3.42 -3.14 -2.08
C SER A 214 3.04 -2.08 -3.13
N GLY A 215 3.88 -1.89 -4.17
CA GLY A 215 3.61 -1.01 -5.31
C GLY A 215 2.72 -1.63 -6.38
N MET A 216 2.57 -0.94 -7.52
CA MET A 216 1.87 -1.45 -8.71
C MET A 216 2.80 -1.69 -9.90
N GLU A 217 3.83 -0.85 -10.08
CA GLU A 217 4.73 -0.92 -11.25
C GLU A 217 5.44 -2.27 -11.32
N ASP A 218 5.45 -2.88 -12.51
CA ASP A 218 6.06 -4.17 -12.87
C ASP A 218 5.57 -5.39 -12.06
N GLY A 219 4.51 -5.23 -11.26
CA GLY A 219 3.94 -6.34 -10.50
C GLY A 219 3.24 -7.36 -11.40
N ILE A 220 3.29 -8.62 -10.97
CA ILE A 220 2.73 -9.76 -11.70
C ILE A 220 1.46 -10.22 -11.00
N SER A 221 0.35 -10.24 -11.73
CA SER A 221 -0.91 -10.75 -11.18
C SER A 221 -0.87 -12.27 -11.03
N ILE A 222 -1.40 -12.77 -9.91
CA ILE A 222 -1.62 -14.21 -9.72
C ILE A 222 -2.57 -14.81 -10.75
N ILE A 223 -3.52 -14.02 -11.29
CA ILE A 223 -4.49 -14.47 -12.28
C ILE A 223 -3.76 -14.75 -13.60
N ASP A 224 -2.83 -13.88 -13.99
CA ASP A 224 -2.02 -14.06 -15.20
C ASP A 224 -1.03 -15.23 -15.05
N LEU A 225 -0.68 -15.57 -13.81
CA LEU A 225 0.03 -16.80 -13.46
C LEU A 225 -0.89 -18.03 -13.40
N ASN A 226 -2.14 -17.96 -13.86
CA ASN A 226 -3.15 -19.01 -13.76
C ASN A 226 -3.32 -19.56 -12.33
N ASN A 227 -3.15 -18.69 -11.33
CA ASN A 227 -3.19 -19.03 -9.90
C ASN A 227 -2.21 -20.15 -9.50
N PHE A 228 -1.09 -20.30 -10.22
CA PHE A 228 -0.04 -21.23 -9.84
C PHE A 228 0.54 -20.85 -8.47
N PRO A 229 0.79 -21.83 -7.58
CA PRO A 229 1.44 -21.56 -6.31
C PRO A 229 2.81 -20.90 -6.49
N VAL A 230 3.04 -19.81 -5.77
CA VAL A 230 4.32 -19.09 -5.75
C VAL A 230 4.98 -19.28 -4.39
N LEU A 231 6.25 -19.71 -4.40
CA LEU A 231 7.04 -19.82 -3.19
C LEU A 231 7.74 -18.48 -2.92
N LEU A 232 7.53 -17.94 -1.73
CA LEU A 232 8.23 -16.75 -1.25
C LEU A 232 9.15 -17.13 -0.09
N THR A 233 10.31 -16.48 -0.06
CA THR A 233 11.16 -16.42 1.13
C THR A 233 10.48 -15.55 2.21
N PRO A 234 10.84 -15.75 3.49
CA PRO A 234 10.35 -14.88 4.56
C PRO A 234 10.66 -13.41 4.32
N ASN A 235 11.82 -13.08 3.75
CA ASN A 235 12.18 -11.70 3.47
C ASN A 235 11.42 -11.12 2.29
N GLU A 236 11.14 -11.86 1.21
CA GLU A 236 10.28 -11.36 0.13
C GLU A 236 8.89 -10.98 0.67
N TYR A 237 8.30 -11.82 1.52
CA TYR A 237 7.01 -11.50 2.15
C TYR A 237 7.09 -10.24 3.02
N ARG A 238 8.11 -10.11 3.87
CA ARG A 238 8.33 -8.92 4.71
C ARG A 238 8.56 -7.66 3.89
N ASP A 239 9.21 -7.78 2.75
CA ASP A 239 9.57 -6.67 1.87
C ASP A 239 8.46 -6.33 0.85
N GLY A 240 7.22 -6.68 1.17
CA GLY A 240 6.04 -6.27 0.40
C GLY A 240 5.91 -6.96 -0.96
N ALA A 241 6.42 -8.19 -1.12
CA ALA A 241 6.28 -8.95 -2.37
C ALA A 241 4.82 -9.21 -2.76
N ILE A 242 3.87 -9.17 -1.82
CA ILE A 242 2.45 -9.35 -2.10
C ILE A 242 1.72 -8.04 -1.83
N ARG A 243 0.94 -7.59 -2.81
CA ARG A 243 -0.12 -6.61 -2.62
C ARG A 243 -1.47 -7.28 -2.87
N ALA A 244 -2.29 -7.36 -1.83
CA ALA A 244 -3.68 -7.74 -2.00
C ALA A 244 -4.44 -6.54 -2.56
N MET A 245 -5.23 -6.75 -3.60
CA MET A 245 -6.11 -5.72 -4.14
C MET A 245 -7.55 -6.11 -3.86
N VAL A 246 -8.26 -5.14 -3.26
CA VAL A 246 -9.70 -5.08 -2.90
C VAL A 246 -10.03 -5.52 -1.48
#